data_AF-A0A5B9QA65-F1
#
_entry.id   AF-A0A5B9QA65-F1
#
_cell.length_a   1.000
_cell.length_b   1.000
_cell.length_c   1.000
_cell.angle_alpha   90.00
_cell.angle_beta   90.00
_cell.angle_gamma   90.00
#
_symmetry.space_group_name_H-M   'P 1'
#
loop_
_entity.id
_entity.type
_entity.pdbx_description
1 polymer ?
#
loop_
_entity_poly.entity_id
_entity_poly.type
_entity_poly.pdbx_seq_one_letter_code
_entity_poly.pdbx_strand_id
1 'polypeptide(L)' 'MPERPFRIEVVDDQMAEVLRGKTPAERLRIAHGMWSHASQLIQRMLKAEHPEWTESQIRAQVAWRLSHGAI' A
#
# COMPACT_ATOMS: atom_id res chain seq x y z
N MET A 1 16.92 9.16 31.19
CA MET A 1 16.96 8.68 29.80
C MET A 1 16.56 9.86 28.93
N PRO A 2 17.39 10.39 28.01
CA PRO A 2 16.91 11.43 27.12
C PRO A 2 15.84 10.84 26.19
N GLU A 3 14.75 11.57 25.96
CA GLU A 3 13.69 11.20 25.03
C GLU A 3 14.27 11.00 23.63
N ARG A 4 14.03 9.82 23.04
CA ARG A 4 14.32 9.59 21.62
C ARG A 4 13.20 10.25 20.82
N PRO A 5 13.48 11.14 19.86
CA PRO A 5 12.45 11.74 19.03
C PRO A 5 11.73 10.66 18.21
N PHE A 6 10.40 10.73 18.18
CA PHE A 6 9.55 9.83 17.40
C PHE A 6 9.85 9.98 15.91
N ARG A 7 10.57 9.00 15.33
CA ARG A 7 10.83 8.92 13.90
C ARG A 7 9.96 7.82 13.31
N ILE A 8 9.01 8.21 12.46
CA ILE A 8 8.38 7.28 11.52
C ILE A 8 9.50 6.82 10.56
N GLU A 9 9.57 5.53 10.30
CA GLU A 9 10.52 4.82 9.44
C GLU A 9 11.00 5.65 8.22
N VAL A 10 12.09 6.42 8.41
CA VAL A 10 12.72 7.17 7.33
C VAL A 10 13.63 6.21 6.58
N VAL A 11 13.49 6.13 5.27
CA VAL A 11 14.39 5.37 4.40
C VAL A 11 15.80 5.92 4.56
N ASP A 12 16.76 5.05 4.88
CA ASP A 12 18.17 5.40 4.97
C ASP A 12 18.67 6.07 3.68
N ASP A 13 19.55 7.07 3.79
CA ASP A 13 20.02 7.86 2.65
C ASP A 13 20.67 6.98 1.57
N GLN A 14 21.41 5.93 1.96
CA GLN A 14 22.02 4.99 1.00
C GLN A 14 20.95 4.21 0.25
N MET A 15 19.90 3.78 0.94
CA MET A 15 18.78 3.10 0.29
C MET A 15 17.99 4.06 -0.62
N ALA A 16 17.86 5.33 -0.23
CA ALA A 16 17.24 6.35 -1.06
C ALA A 16 18.01 6.55 -2.38
N GLU A 17 19.34 6.53 -2.37
CA GLU A 17 20.15 6.53 -3.61
C GLU A 17 19.87 5.30 -4.49
N VAL A 18 19.81 4.11 -3.89
CA VAL A 18 19.51 2.85 -4.60
C VAL A 18 18.14 2.90 -5.28
N LEU A 19 17.14 3.48 -4.60
CA LEU A 19 15.79 3.65 -5.14
C LEU A 19 15.74 4.73 -6.22
N ARG A 20 16.51 5.82 -6.08
CA ARG A 20 16.63 6.89 -7.09
C ARG A 20 17.31 6.40 -8.37
N GLY A 21 18.20 5.42 -8.28
CA GLY A 21 18.83 4.77 -9.44
C GLY A 21 17.95 3.79 -10.22
N LYS A 22 16.71 3.51 -9.79
CA LYS A 22 15.82 2.57 -10.49
C LYS A 22 15.32 3.15 -11.81
N THR A 23 15.32 2.34 -12.86
CA THR A 23 14.73 2.70 -14.15
C THR A 23 13.22 2.92 -14.03
N PRO A 24 12.59 3.68 -14.95
CA PRO A 24 11.14 3.87 -14.94
C PRO A 24 10.36 2.54 -14.92
N ALA A 25 10.81 1.53 -15.67
CA ALA A 25 10.17 0.21 -15.69
C ALA A 25 10.24 -0.50 -14.33
N GLU A 26 11.38 -0.44 -13.65
CA GLU A 26 11.52 -1.02 -12.31
C GLU A 26 10.67 -0.29 -11.27
N ARG A 27 10.59 1.05 -11.35
CA ARG A 27 9.72 1.84 -10.47
C ARG A 27 8.25 1.46 -10.65
N LEU A 28 7.79 1.32 -11.90
CA LEU A 28 6.43 0.87 -12.21
C LEU A 28 6.17 -0.55 -11.71
N ARG A 29 7.14 -1.46 -11.89
CA ARG A 29 7.03 -2.84 -11.36
C ARG A 29 6.92 -2.87 -9.84
N ILE A 30 7.70 -2.03 -9.14
CA ILE A 30 7.61 -1.89 -7.67
C ILE A 30 6.23 -1.35 -7.28
N ALA A 31 5.78 -0.25 -7.90
CA ALA A 31 4.47 0.35 -7.65
C ALA A 31 3.31 -0.64 -7.90
N HIS A 32 3.35 -1.37 -9.01
CA HIS A 32 2.37 -2.39 -9.34
C HIS A 32 2.36 -3.53 -8.31
N GLY A 33 3.54 -3.97 -7.86
CA GLY A 33 3.66 -4.98 -6.81
C GLY A 33 3.01 -4.52 -5.50
N MET A 34 3.31 -3.30 -5.07
CA MET A 34 2.71 -2.71 -3.87
C MET A 34 1.19 -2.59 -4.00
N TRP A 35 0.69 -2.11 -5.15
CA TRP A 35 -0.74 -1.99 -5.43
C TRP A 35 -1.46 -3.33 -5.39
N SER A 36 -0.94 -4.34 -6.11
CA SER A 36 -1.53 -5.68 -6.16
C SER A 36 -1.57 -6.32 -4.77
N HIS A 37 -0.49 -6.19 -3.99
CA HIS A 37 -0.44 -6.70 -2.64
C HIS A 37 -1.47 -6.03 -1.73
N ALA A 38 -1.51 -4.69 -1.72
CA ALA A 38 -2.47 -3.93 -0.90
C ALA A 38 -3.92 -4.26 -1.27
N SER A 39 -4.24 -4.34 -2.56
CA SER A 39 -5.56 -4.73 -3.05
C SER A 39 -6.00 -6.10 -2.54
N GLN A 40 -5.13 -7.10 -2.65
CA GLN A 40 -5.42 -8.46 -2.17
C GLN A 40 -5.58 -8.50 -0.65
N LEU A 41 -4.74 -7.77 0.09
CA LEU A 41 -4.81 -7.72 1.55
C LEU A 41 -6.15 -7.12 2.01
N ILE A 42 -6.53 -5.97 1.47
CA ILE A 42 -7.79 -5.30 1.80
C ILE A 42 -8.98 -6.18 1.41
N GLN A 43 -8.94 -6.81 0.23
CA GLN A 43 -10.01 -7.71 -0.19
C GLN A 43 -10.20 -8.88 0.80
N ARG A 44 -9.12 -9.52 1.24
CA ARG A 44 -9.18 -10.63 2.21
C ARG A 44 -9.71 -10.18 3.57
N MET A 45 -9.23 -9.04 4.05
CA MET A 45 -9.68 -8.45 5.31
C MET A 45 -11.18 -8.13 5.27
N LEU A 46 -11.65 -7.45 4.22
CA LEU A 46 -13.07 -7.11 4.08
C LEU A 46 -13.96 -8.35 3.97
N LYS A 47 -13.50 -9.41 3.27
CA LYS A 47 -14.23 -10.68 3.22
C LYS A 47 -14.36 -11.37 4.58
N ALA A 48 -13.35 -11.21 5.44
CA ALA A 48 -13.37 -11.77 6.79
C ALA A 48 -14.25 -10.94 7.74
N GLU A 49 -14.20 -9.61 7.63
CA GLU A 49 -14.97 -8.67 8.46
C GLU A 49 -16.46 -8.59 8.06
N HIS A 50 -16.75 -8.75 6.77
CA HIS A 50 -18.09 -8.60 6.19
C HIS A 50 -18.46 -9.82 5.32
N PRO A 51 -18.70 -11.00 5.93
CA PRO A 51 -19.06 -12.21 5.18
C PRO A 51 -20.39 -12.10 4.41
N GLU A 52 -21.25 -11.15 4.79
CA GLU A 52 -22.52 -10.86 4.15
C GLU A 52 -22.40 -9.99 2.88
N TRP A 53 -21.24 -9.38 2.64
CA TRP A 53 -21.04 -8.51 1.49
C TRP A 53 -20.88 -9.29 0.20
N THR A 54 -21.48 -8.75 -0.85
CA THR A 54 -21.28 -9.23 -2.21
C THR A 54 -19.88 -8.88 -2.71
N GLU A 55 -19.37 -9.65 -3.68
CA GLU A 55 -18.07 -9.35 -4.30
C GLU A 55 -18.00 -7.96 -4.95
N SER A 56 -19.13 -7.41 -5.42
CA SER A 56 -19.17 -6.04 -5.96
C SER A 56 -18.98 -4.98 -4.87
N GLN A 57 -19.62 -5.15 -3.70
CA GLN A 57 -19.42 -4.26 -2.55
C GLN A 57 -17.97 -4.29 -2.08
N ILE A 58 -17.37 -5.48 -1.98
CA ILE A 58 -15.96 -5.65 -1.63
C ILE A 58 -15.06 -4.92 -2.64
N ARG A 59 -15.26 -5.12 -3.96
CA ARG A 59 -14.45 -4.46 -4.99
C ARG A 59 -14.57 -2.93 -4.94
N ALA A 60 -15.77 -2.41 -4.77
CA ALA A 60 -16.00 -0.97 -4.65
C ALA A 60 -15.25 -0.39 -3.44
N GLN A 61 -15.32 -1.05 -2.29
CA GLN A 61 -14.64 -0.61 -1.08
C GLN A 61 -13.12 -0.71 -1.18
N VAL A 62 -12.57 -1.76 -1.82
CA VAL A 62 -11.14 -1.88 -2.10
C VAL A 62 -10.68 -0.71 -2.96
N ALA A 63 -11.40 -0.41 -4.04
CA ALA A 63 -11.07 0.67 -4.96
C ALA A 63 -11.10 2.03 -4.26
N TRP A 64 -12.15 2.30 -3.45
CA TRP A 64 -12.27 3.51 -2.63
C TRP A 64 -11.10 3.66 -1.64
N ARG A 65 -10.71 2.58 -0.94
CA ARG A 65 -9.60 2.66 0.04
C ARG A 65 -8.26 2.90 -0.63
N LEU A 66 -7.98 2.21 -1.73
CA LEU A 66 -6.70 2.33 -2.42
C LEU A 66 -6.53 3.68 -3.14
N SER A 67 -7.64 4.29 -3.58
CA SER A 67 -7.65 5.62 -4.16
C SER A 67 -7.64 6.75 -3.13
N HIS A 68 -7.62 6.42 -1.83
CA HIS A 68 -7.81 7.37 -0.74
C HIS A 68 -9.12 8.17 -0.86
N GLY A 69 -10.19 7.52 -1.35
CA GLY A 69 -11.53 8.09 -1.48
C GLY A 69 -11.75 8.94 -2.72
N ALA A 70 -10.88 8.85 -3.73
CA ALA A 70 -10.98 9.64 -4.95
C ALA A 70 -12.00 9.13 -5.99
N ILE A 71 -12.52 7.91 -5.79
CA ILE A 71 -13.51 7.25 -6.66
C ILE A 71 -14.65 6.68 -5.84
#